data_AF-R7W7Y0-F1
#
_entry.id   AF-R7W7Y0-F1
#
_cell.length_a   1.000
_cell.length_b   1.000
_cell.length_c   1.000
_cell.angle_alpha   90.00
_cell.angle_beta   90.00
_cell.angle_gamma   90.00
#
_symmetry.space_group_name_H-M   'P 1'
#
loop_
_entity.id
_entity.type
_entity.pdbx_description
1 polymer ?
#
loop_
_entity_poly.entity_id
_entity_poly.type
_entity_poly.pdbx_seq_one_letter_code
_entity_poly.pdbx_strand_id
1 'polypeptide(L)'
;MLRKAAVGFLACLVLYLAFSSYLRSQRAAYVQLPAVTHRVYLDVEIDGQNIAHTTELNDHFPAAIIILVWPVVTENFRALCTGEKGDGPKGKPLHYKGTPFHRIIPGFMIQGGDIVRGDGKASESIYGGTFPDENFSVKHTHPGVVAMANSGTDSNGSQFYITTIKTGWLDGEHVVFGRVIQGMDYVYAIEGGAGTYNGKPRKKVLITDSGEIPREKWGEEAD
;
A
#
# COMPACT_ATOMS: atom_id res chain seq x y z
N MET A 1 43.48 33.95 -26.77
CA MET A 1 43.36 32.71 -25.97
C MET A 1 42.37 32.85 -24.82
N LEU A 2 42.36 33.97 -24.08
CA LEU A 2 41.44 34.25 -22.95
C LEU A 2 39.93 34.06 -23.24
N ARG A 3 39.42 34.51 -24.40
CA ARG A 3 37.99 34.42 -24.73
C ARG A 3 37.47 32.99 -24.92
N LYS A 4 38.30 32.09 -25.46
CA LYS A 4 37.91 30.67 -25.65
C LYS A 4 37.86 29.93 -24.31
N ALA A 5 38.79 30.24 -23.41
CA ALA A 5 38.80 29.70 -22.04
C ALA A 5 37.58 30.18 -21.24
N ALA A 6 37.21 31.46 -21.35
CA ALA A 6 36.04 32.03 -20.69
C ALA A 6 34.72 31.38 -21.16
N VAL A 7 34.57 31.11 -22.46
CA VAL A 7 33.40 30.42 -23.02
C VAL A 7 33.33 28.96 -22.54
N GLY A 8 34.46 28.26 -22.48
CA GLY A 8 34.52 26.90 -21.91
C GLY A 8 34.13 26.85 -20.44
N PHE A 9 34.59 27.82 -19.64
CA PHE A 9 34.27 27.90 -18.21
C PHE A 9 32.77 28.18 -17.97
N LEU A 10 32.17 29.06 -18.79
CA LEU A 10 30.75 29.38 -18.72
C LEU A 10 29.89 28.17 -19.10
N ALA A 11 30.28 27.41 -20.12
CA ALA A 11 29.58 26.18 -20.52
C ALA A 11 29.63 25.10 -19.43
N CYS A 12 30.79 24.89 -18.80
CA CYS A 12 30.91 23.96 -17.67
C CYS A 12 30.09 24.39 -16.45
N LEU A 13 30.02 25.69 -16.15
CA LEU A 13 29.20 26.21 -15.06
C LEU A 13 27.72 25.98 -15.31
N VAL A 14 27.22 26.22 -16.53
CA VAL A 14 25.82 25.96 -16.90
C VAL A 14 25.49 24.47 -16.79
N LEU A 15 26.36 23.59 -17.28
CA LEU A 15 26.17 22.14 -17.15
C LEU A 15 26.19 21.68 -15.69
N TYR A 16 27.09 22.23 -14.87
CA TYR A 16 27.13 21.94 -13.44
C TYR A 16 25.88 22.43 -12.72
N LEU A 17 25.38 23.62 -13.03
CA LEU A 17 24.15 24.15 -12.45
C LEU A 17 22.92 23.36 -12.89
N ALA A 18 22.84 22.93 -14.16
CA ALA A 18 21.78 22.08 -14.67
C ALA A 18 21.82 20.67 -14.06
N PHE A 19 23.02 20.09 -13.90
CA PHE A 19 23.20 18.80 -13.24
C PHE A 19 22.90 18.90 -11.74
N SER A 20 23.33 19.97 -11.09
CA SER A 20 23.02 20.26 -9.68
C SER A 20 21.52 20.47 -9.47
N SER A 21 20.84 21.21 -10.36
CA SER A 21 19.38 21.38 -10.29
C SER A 21 18.64 20.06 -10.56
N TYR A 22 19.12 19.25 -11.51
CA TYR A 22 18.61 17.92 -11.78
C TYR A 22 18.77 16.99 -10.57
N LEU A 23 19.96 16.93 -9.97
CA LEU A 23 20.20 16.18 -8.74
C LEU A 23 19.38 16.71 -7.57
N ARG A 24 19.17 18.03 -7.46
CA ARG A 24 18.34 18.64 -6.42
C ARG A 24 16.86 18.31 -6.61
N SER A 25 16.38 18.28 -7.85
CA SER A 25 15.02 17.85 -8.20
C SER A 25 14.81 16.36 -7.91
N GLN A 26 15.78 15.50 -8.24
CA GLN A 26 15.80 14.09 -7.87
C GLN A 26 15.79 13.91 -6.34
N ARG A 27 16.63 14.67 -5.62
CA ARG A 27 16.74 14.61 -4.15
C ARG A 27 15.51 15.17 -3.44
N ALA A 28 14.81 16.14 -4.03
CA ALA A 28 13.52 16.65 -3.57
C ALA A 28 12.35 15.70 -3.92
N ALA A 29 12.48 14.84 -4.93
CA ALA A 29 11.49 13.77 -5.15
C ALA A 29 11.63 12.64 -4.11
N TYR A 30 12.81 12.48 -3.50
CA TYR A 30 13.05 11.69 -2.29
C TYR A 30 12.70 12.45 -1.00
N VAL A 31 11.78 13.42 -1.08
CA VAL A 31 11.18 14.07 0.08
C VAL A 31 10.72 12.98 1.04
N GLN A 32 11.18 13.10 2.29
CA GLN A 32 11.00 12.18 3.41
C GLN A 32 9.67 11.41 3.30
N LEU A 33 9.77 10.12 3.01
CA LEU A 33 8.66 9.22 3.31
C LEU A 33 8.29 9.47 4.79
N PRO A 34 7.01 9.65 5.11
CA PRO A 34 6.61 9.86 6.48
C PRO A 34 7.13 8.71 7.35
N ALA A 35 7.48 8.99 8.61
CA ALA A 35 7.96 7.97 9.55
C ALA A 35 7.03 6.74 9.62
N VAL A 36 7.57 5.58 9.98
CA VAL A 36 6.74 4.39 10.15
C VAL A 36 6.01 4.50 11.50
N THR A 37 4.68 4.55 11.50
CA THR A 37 3.90 4.64 12.75
C THR A 37 3.43 3.29 13.25
N HIS A 38 3.04 2.41 12.32
CA HIS A 38 2.51 1.08 12.59
C HIS A 38 3.02 0.06 11.57
N ARG A 39 3.07 -1.19 12.00
CA ARG A 39 3.22 -2.35 11.12
C ARG A 39 2.06 -3.27 11.32
N VAL A 40 1.47 -3.71 10.23
CA VAL A 40 0.37 -4.67 10.23
C VAL A 40 0.71 -5.82 9.34
N TYR A 41 -0.05 -6.89 9.48
CA TYR A 41 0.12 -8.09 8.69
C TYR A 41 -1.22 -8.57 8.13
N LEU A 42 -1.14 -9.25 6.99
CA LEU A 42 -2.24 -9.96 6.37
C LEU A 42 -1.78 -11.39 6.04
N ASP A 43 -2.39 -12.39 6.68
CA ASP A 43 -2.27 -13.79 6.30
C ASP A 43 -3.30 -14.10 5.21
N VAL A 44 -2.86 -14.74 4.13
CA VAL A 44 -3.69 -14.97 2.95
C VAL A 44 -3.68 -16.44 2.55
N GLU A 45 -4.81 -16.92 2.06
CA GLU A 45 -4.92 -18.21 1.37
C GLU A 45 -5.41 -18.03 -0.07
N ILE A 46 -5.07 -18.99 -0.93
CA ILE A 46 -5.59 -19.14 -2.29
C ILE A 46 -6.26 -20.52 -2.39
N ASP A 47 -7.56 -20.56 -2.63
CA ASP A 47 -8.39 -21.80 -2.64
C ASP A 47 -8.17 -22.69 -1.40
N GLY A 48 -8.07 -22.09 -0.22
CA GLY A 48 -7.87 -22.82 1.05
C GLY A 48 -6.43 -23.27 1.31
N GLN A 49 -5.49 -22.96 0.42
CA GLN A 49 -4.07 -23.20 0.62
C GLN A 49 -3.41 -21.93 1.12
N ASN A 50 -2.88 -21.98 2.35
CA ASN A 50 -2.12 -20.87 2.91
C ASN A 50 -0.85 -20.67 2.07
N ILE A 51 -0.58 -19.42 1.67
CA ILE A 51 0.58 -19.09 0.83
C ILE A 51 1.80 -18.64 1.63
N ALA A 52 1.73 -18.57 2.97
CA ALA A 52 2.87 -18.26 3.80
C ALA A 52 3.95 -19.34 3.65
N HIS A 53 5.18 -18.93 3.33
CA HIS A 53 6.34 -19.79 3.37
C HIS A 53 6.74 -20.02 4.83
N THR A 54 6.71 -21.27 5.26
CA THR A 54 7.45 -21.73 6.44
C THR A 54 8.95 -21.66 6.13
N THR A 55 9.59 -20.54 6.45
CA THR A 55 11.04 -20.54 6.69
C THR A 55 11.34 -21.42 7.90
N GLU A 56 12.49 -22.10 7.93
CA GLU A 56 12.87 -23.10 8.96
C GLU A 56 13.05 -22.54 10.39
N LEU A 57 12.78 -21.26 10.61
CA LEU A 57 12.45 -20.72 11.93
C LEU A 57 10.93 -20.61 12.01
N ASN A 58 10.32 -21.16 13.07
CA ASN A 58 8.89 -21.21 13.37
C ASN A 58 8.12 -19.86 13.40
N ASP A 59 8.67 -18.80 12.84
CA ASP A 59 8.06 -17.49 12.66
C ASP A 59 7.35 -17.46 11.30
N HIS A 60 6.05 -17.78 11.31
CA HIS A 60 5.18 -17.52 10.18
C HIS A 60 5.24 -16.01 9.90
N PHE A 61 5.78 -15.60 8.76
CA PHE A 61 5.82 -14.19 8.36
C PHE A 61 4.76 -13.93 7.28
N PRO A 62 3.55 -13.47 7.66
CA PRO A 62 2.57 -12.90 6.74
C PRO A 62 3.18 -11.79 5.87
N ALA A 63 2.45 -11.36 4.85
CA ALA A 63 2.77 -10.11 4.17
C ALA A 63 2.74 -8.97 5.19
N ALA A 64 3.93 -8.46 5.54
CA ALA A 64 4.09 -7.37 6.48
C ALA A 64 4.02 -6.05 5.72
N ILE A 65 3.07 -5.21 6.14
CA ILE A 65 2.78 -3.91 5.55
C ILE A 65 3.19 -2.83 6.55
N ILE A 66 4.04 -1.91 6.09
CA ILE A 66 4.30 -0.65 6.78
C ILE A 66 3.14 0.30 6.49
N ILE A 67 2.64 0.92 7.55
CA ILE A 67 1.71 2.04 7.45
C ILE A 67 2.50 3.36 7.66
N LEU A 68 2.30 4.30 6.73
CA LEU A 68 2.94 5.62 6.67
C LEU A 68 2.09 6.67 7.38
N VAL A 69 2.70 7.73 7.94
CA VAL A 69 2.08 8.79 8.79
C VAL A 69 0.97 9.62 8.14
N TRP A 70 -0.18 9.03 7.86
CA TRP A 70 -1.41 9.77 7.66
C TRP A 70 -2.39 9.37 8.76
N PRO A 71 -2.50 10.15 9.85
CA PRO A 71 -3.20 9.73 11.07
C PRO A 71 -4.57 9.08 10.84
N VAL A 72 -5.40 9.62 9.95
CA VAL A 72 -6.79 9.16 9.78
C VAL A 72 -6.85 7.87 8.97
N VAL A 73 -6.27 7.85 7.77
CA VAL A 73 -6.29 6.65 6.92
C VAL A 73 -5.49 5.50 7.55
N THR A 74 -4.42 5.82 8.27
CA THR A 74 -3.56 4.85 8.96
C THR A 74 -4.29 4.19 10.11
N GLU A 75 -4.92 4.98 10.98
CA GLU A 75 -5.68 4.44 12.11
C GLU A 75 -6.87 3.61 11.62
N ASN A 76 -7.55 4.03 10.55
CA ASN A 76 -8.59 3.23 9.92
C ASN A 76 -8.06 1.86 9.47
N PHE A 77 -6.98 1.82 8.70
CA PHE A 77 -6.43 0.56 8.21
C PHE A 77 -5.94 -0.33 9.36
N ARG A 78 -5.21 0.24 10.32
CA ARG A 78 -4.68 -0.47 11.49
C ARG A 78 -5.80 -1.08 12.32
N ALA A 79 -6.83 -0.31 12.65
CA ALA A 79 -7.96 -0.78 13.44
C ALA A 79 -8.79 -1.84 12.70
N LEU A 80 -8.92 -1.73 11.38
CA LEU A 80 -9.54 -2.77 10.54
C LEU A 80 -8.67 -4.04 10.45
N CYS A 81 -7.35 -3.95 10.58
CA CYS A 81 -6.49 -5.12 10.73
C CYS A 81 -6.70 -5.83 12.08
N THR A 82 -6.89 -5.09 13.18
CA THR A 82 -7.03 -5.68 14.52
C THR A 82 -8.46 -6.10 14.86
N GLY A 83 -9.47 -5.49 14.23
CA GLY A 83 -10.88 -5.72 14.57
C GLY A 83 -11.32 -5.09 15.90
N GLU A 84 -10.49 -4.23 16.52
CA GLU A 84 -10.70 -3.73 17.88
C GLU A 84 -11.94 -2.84 18.04
N LYS A 85 -12.50 -2.31 16.94
CA LYS A 85 -13.66 -1.41 16.96
C LYS A 85 -15.00 -2.16 17.00
N GLY A 86 -15.00 -3.49 17.03
CA GLY A 86 -16.21 -4.31 17.11
C GLY A 86 -17.04 -4.24 15.82
N ASP A 87 -18.37 -4.21 15.97
CA ASP A 87 -19.29 -4.19 14.84
C ASP A 87 -19.57 -2.76 14.38
N GLY A 88 -19.55 -2.55 13.06
CA GLY A 88 -19.90 -1.29 12.43
C GLY A 88 -21.42 -1.08 12.33
N PRO A 89 -21.85 0.13 11.99
CA PRO A 89 -23.27 0.48 11.76
C PRO A 89 -24.05 -0.46 10.84
N LYS A 90 -23.39 -1.15 9.90
CA LYS A 90 -24.02 -2.14 9.01
C LYS A 90 -24.14 -3.55 9.62
N GLY A 91 -23.86 -3.72 10.91
CA GLY A 91 -23.94 -4.99 11.63
C GLY A 91 -22.89 -6.02 11.19
N LYS A 92 -21.75 -5.53 10.68
CA LYS A 92 -20.61 -6.34 10.26
C LYS A 92 -19.39 -5.98 11.11
N PRO A 93 -18.52 -6.93 11.46
CA PRO A 93 -17.26 -6.63 12.13
C PRO A 93 -16.43 -5.64 11.32
N LEU A 94 -15.91 -4.61 11.99
CA LEU A 94 -14.91 -3.70 11.43
C LEU A 94 -13.54 -4.39 11.41
N HIS A 95 -13.42 -5.45 10.59
CA HIS A 95 -12.26 -6.35 10.59
C HIS A 95 -12.00 -6.92 9.18
N TYR A 96 -10.73 -6.94 8.74
CA TYR A 96 -10.33 -7.53 7.46
C TYR A 96 -10.29 -9.06 7.46
N LYS A 97 -10.12 -9.69 8.63
CA LYS A 97 -10.16 -11.15 8.75
C LYS A 97 -11.44 -11.72 8.15
N GLY A 98 -11.26 -12.70 7.26
CA GLY A 98 -12.34 -13.37 6.52
C GLY A 98 -12.79 -12.64 5.26
N THR A 99 -12.23 -11.48 4.93
CA THR A 99 -12.58 -10.74 3.72
C THR A 99 -11.75 -11.17 2.51
N PRO A 100 -12.32 -11.14 1.29
CA PRO A 100 -11.59 -11.54 0.10
C PRO A 100 -10.85 -10.38 -0.57
N PHE A 101 -9.77 -10.74 -1.27
CA PHE A 101 -9.30 -9.94 -2.41
C PHE A 101 -10.25 -10.19 -3.57
N HIS A 102 -11.19 -9.26 -3.78
CA HIS A 102 -12.29 -9.41 -4.73
C HIS A 102 -11.96 -8.93 -6.14
N ARG A 103 -10.84 -8.21 -6.32
CA ARG A 103 -10.37 -7.76 -7.63
C ARG A 103 -8.85 -7.85 -7.77
N ILE A 104 -8.35 -8.65 -8.70
CA ILE A 104 -6.92 -8.93 -8.89
C ILE A 104 -6.61 -8.83 -10.39
N ILE A 105 -5.81 -7.83 -10.79
CA ILE A 105 -5.45 -7.56 -12.18
C ILE A 105 -3.93 -7.72 -12.36
N PRO A 106 -3.47 -8.75 -13.09
CA PRO A 106 -2.06 -8.93 -13.39
C PRO A 106 -1.45 -7.75 -14.13
N GLY A 107 -0.26 -7.33 -13.70
CA GLY A 107 0.43 -6.14 -14.19
C GLY A 107 -0.22 -4.84 -13.71
N PHE A 108 -0.96 -4.85 -12.62
CA PHE A 108 -1.60 -3.63 -12.08
C PHE A 108 -1.64 -3.61 -10.55
N MET A 109 -2.58 -4.35 -9.94
CA MET A 109 -2.83 -4.32 -8.50
C MET A 109 -3.71 -5.49 -8.03
N ILE A 110 -3.69 -5.71 -6.72
CA ILE A 110 -4.63 -6.57 -5.99
C ILE A 110 -5.46 -5.72 -5.03
N GLN A 111 -6.78 -5.88 -5.03
CA GLN A 111 -7.73 -5.06 -4.30
C GLN A 111 -8.63 -5.93 -3.40
N GLY A 112 -8.78 -5.48 -2.15
CA GLY A 112 -9.52 -6.15 -1.10
C GLY A 112 -10.21 -5.16 -0.16
N GLY A 113 -10.56 -5.61 1.03
CA GLY A 113 -11.08 -4.75 2.10
C GLY A 113 -12.56 -4.38 1.99
N ASP A 114 -13.37 -5.08 1.20
CA ASP A 114 -14.84 -4.99 1.33
C ASP A 114 -15.28 -5.84 2.53
N ILE A 115 -15.32 -5.21 3.72
CA ILE A 115 -15.70 -5.84 4.99
C ILE A 115 -17.21 -6.08 5.14
N VAL A 116 -18.02 -5.53 4.23
CA VAL A 116 -19.49 -5.54 4.36
C VAL A 116 -20.11 -6.64 3.50
N ARG A 117 -19.72 -6.70 2.22
CA ARG A 117 -20.26 -7.64 1.23
C ARG A 117 -19.22 -8.63 0.69
N GLY A 118 -17.94 -8.25 0.70
CA GLY A 118 -16.86 -9.03 0.11
C GLY A 118 -16.91 -9.14 -1.41
N ASP A 119 -17.68 -8.30 -2.11
CA ASP A 119 -17.84 -8.34 -3.58
C ASP A 119 -17.30 -7.08 -4.28
N GLY A 120 -16.74 -6.15 -3.51
CA GLY A 120 -16.20 -4.88 -3.98
C GLY A 120 -17.22 -3.76 -4.11
N LYS A 121 -18.49 -4.00 -3.78
CA LYS A 121 -19.58 -3.01 -3.92
C LYS A 121 -19.89 -2.27 -2.63
N ALA A 122 -19.24 -2.61 -1.53
CA ALA A 122 -19.43 -1.93 -0.27
C ALA A 122 -18.10 -1.61 0.41
N SER A 123 -18.15 -0.62 1.29
CA SER A 123 -17.02 -0.11 2.04
C SER A 123 -17.58 0.51 3.32
N GLU A 124 -16.83 0.46 4.41
CA GLU A 124 -17.19 1.10 5.67
C GLU A 124 -15.91 1.36 6.48
N SER A 125 -15.73 2.58 6.95
CA SER A 125 -14.61 2.96 7.81
C SER A 125 -14.94 2.81 9.28
N ILE A 126 -13.91 2.85 10.12
CA ILE A 126 -14.07 2.90 11.58
C ILE A 126 -14.74 4.18 12.10
N TYR A 127 -14.87 5.20 11.24
CA TYR A 127 -15.48 6.49 11.57
C TYR A 127 -16.97 6.54 11.24
N GLY A 128 -17.52 5.46 10.67
CA GLY A 128 -18.89 5.38 10.17
C GLY A 128 -19.00 5.88 8.73
N GLY A 129 -19.36 5.00 7.80
CA GLY A 129 -19.45 5.36 6.38
C GLY A 129 -18.08 5.62 5.75
N THR A 130 -17.93 6.73 5.03
CA THR A 130 -16.68 7.12 4.35
C THR A 130 -15.99 8.30 5.02
N PHE A 131 -14.71 8.52 4.73
CA PHE A 131 -13.92 9.66 5.20
C PHE A 131 -13.16 10.38 4.07
N PRO A 132 -12.78 11.66 4.27
CA PRO A 132 -12.11 12.49 3.27
C PRO A 132 -10.74 11.99 2.82
N ASP A 133 -10.26 12.48 1.67
CA ASP A 133 -8.90 12.27 1.20
C ASP A 133 -7.91 13.07 2.06
N GLU A 134 -7.03 12.38 2.78
CA GLU A 134 -6.15 13.02 3.76
C GLU A 134 -4.96 13.73 3.11
N ASN A 135 -4.25 13.09 2.16
CA ASN A 135 -3.11 13.67 1.47
C ASN A 135 -2.73 12.90 0.18
N PHE A 136 -2.25 13.62 -0.84
CA PHE A 136 -1.75 13.06 -2.11
C PHE A 136 -0.25 13.28 -2.37
N SER A 137 0.52 13.63 -1.33
CA SER A 137 1.95 13.93 -1.43
C SER A 137 2.80 12.68 -1.69
N VAL A 138 2.41 11.53 -1.13
CA VAL A 138 3.02 10.25 -1.46
C VAL A 138 2.44 9.74 -2.78
N LYS A 139 3.33 9.31 -3.67
CA LYS A 139 3.02 8.93 -5.06
C LYS A 139 3.16 7.43 -5.29
N HIS A 140 2.47 6.89 -6.29
CA HIS A 140 2.50 5.48 -6.67
C HIS A 140 3.77 5.15 -7.49
N THR A 141 4.93 5.23 -6.84
CA THR A 141 6.24 5.26 -7.52
C THR A 141 6.82 3.87 -7.82
N HIS A 142 6.37 2.81 -7.16
CA HIS A 142 6.92 1.46 -7.25
C HIS A 142 5.86 0.39 -6.90
N PRO A 143 6.10 -0.90 -7.22
CA PRO A 143 5.30 -2.02 -6.69
C PRO A 143 5.27 -2.05 -5.16
N GLY A 144 4.20 -2.58 -4.59
CA GLY A 144 4.03 -2.72 -3.14
C GLY A 144 3.51 -1.46 -2.46
N VAL A 145 3.17 -0.40 -3.20
CA VAL A 145 2.43 0.75 -2.64
C VAL A 145 1.03 0.30 -2.23
N VAL A 146 0.63 0.67 -1.01
CA VAL A 146 -0.70 0.42 -0.44
C VAL A 146 -1.48 1.73 -0.40
N ALA A 147 -2.67 1.72 -1.00
CA ALA A 147 -3.50 2.92 -1.15
C ALA A 147 -4.99 2.61 -1.06
N MET A 148 -5.79 3.64 -0.77
CA MET A 148 -7.25 3.50 -0.60
C MET A 148 -7.94 3.35 -1.96
N ALA A 149 -8.86 2.40 -2.05
CA ALA A 149 -9.84 2.38 -3.12
C ALA A 149 -11.01 3.29 -2.70
N ASN A 150 -11.51 4.09 -3.65
CA ASN A 150 -12.61 5.02 -3.43
C ASN A 150 -13.54 5.03 -4.65
N SER A 151 -14.65 5.75 -4.52
CA SER A 151 -15.65 5.97 -5.58
C SER A 151 -15.68 7.43 -6.07
N GLY A 152 -14.55 8.12 -5.97
CA GLY A 152 -14.40 9.56 -6.17
C GLY A 152 -13.90 10.28 -4.92
N THR A 153 -13.77 11.60 -5.01
CA THR A 153 -13.25 12.47 -3.95
C THR A 153 -13.95 12.23 -2.61
N ASP A 154 -13.17 12.18 -1.54
CA ASP A 154 -13.64 12.08 -0.15
C ASP A 154 -14.53 10.86 0.17
N SER A 155 -14.31 9.74 -0.53
CA SER A 155 -15.11 8.51 -0.37
C SER A 155 -14.31 7.30 0.11
N ASN A 156 -13.28 7.51 0.92
CA ASN A 156 -12.47 6.43 1.48
C ASN A 156 -13.26 5.63 2.52
N GLY A 157 -13.11 4.31 2.55
CA GLY A 157 -13.78 3.44 3.53
C GLY A 157 -12.84 2.35 4.05
N SER A 158 -13.16 1.09 3.78
CA SER A 158 -12.30 -0.06 4.11
C SER A 158 -11.55 -0.64 2.91
N GLN A 159 -12.00 -0.37 1.68
CA GLN A 159 -11.35 -0.96 0.52
C GLN A 159 -9.97 -0.35 0.27
N PHE A 160 -9.01 -1.21 -0.08
CA PHE A 160 -7.63 -0.84 -0.37
C PHE A 160 -7.10 -1.67 -1.54
N TYR A 161 -5.99 -1.24 -2.12
CA TYR A 161 -5.23 -2.03 -3.07
C TYR A 161 -3.73 -1.99 -2.80
N ILE A 162 -3.05 -3.03 -3.26
CA ILE A 162 -1.60 -3.15 -3.29
C ILE A 162 -1.16 -3.21 -4.75
N THR A 163 -0.31 -2.29 -5.15
CA THR A 163 0.21 -2.21 -6.54
C THR A 163 1.24 -3.30 -6.81
N THR A 164 1.28 -3.83 -8.04
CA THR A 164 2.31 -4.79 -8.49
C THR A 164 3.26 -4.18 -9.52
N ILE A 165 2.96 -2.96 -9.98
CA ILE A 165 3.81 -2.13 -10.84
C ILE A 165 3.77 -0.68 -10.34
N LYS A 166 4.58 0.20 -10.94
CA LYS A 166 4.41 1.65 -10.78
C LYS A 166 3.10 2.11 -11.45
N THR A 167 2.24 2.80 -10.72
CA THR A 167 0.91 3.25 -11.19
C THR A 167 0.71 4.76 -11.05
N GLY A 168 1.63 5.57 -11.58
CA GLY A 168 1.60 7.04 -11.41
C GLY A 168 0.37 7.75 -11.97
N TRP A 169 -0.43 7.09 -12.81
CA TRP A 169 -1.72 7.63 -13.28
C TRP A 169 -2.82 7.65 -12.20
N LEU A 170 -2.59 7.05 -11.03
CA LEU A 170 -3.47 7.09 -9.86
C LEU A 170 -3.12 8.23 -8.89
N ASP A 171 -2.04 8.97 -9.16
CA ASP A 171 -1.58 10.05 -8.29
C ASP A 171 -2.58 11.21 -8.25
N GLY A 172 -2.96 11.64 -7.04
CA GLY A 172 -3.95 12.71 -6.85
C GLY A 172 -5.40 12.23 -6.75
N GLU A 173 -5.66 10.95 -7.02
CA GLU A 173 -7.00 10.35 -6.96
C GLU A 173 -7.13 9.36 -5.80
N HIS A 174 -6.03 8.72 -5.40
CA HIS A 174 -6.02 7.71 -4.34
C HIS A 174 -4.95 8.03 -3.29
N VAL A 175 -5.37 8.02 -2.02
CA VAL A 175 -4.49 8.28 -0.88
C VAL A 175 -3.55 7.09 -0.68
N VAL A 176 -2.26 7.31 -0.87
CA VAL A 176 -1.21 6.34 -0.52
C VAL A 176 -0.91 6.45 0.97
N PHE A 177 -1.04 5.34 1.69
CA PHE A 177 -0.89 5.30 3.14
C PHE A 177 0.03 4.20 3.66
N GLY A 178 0.61 3.38 2.78
CA GLY A 178 1.46 2.29 3.21
C GLY A 178 2.36 1.76 2.11
N ARG A 179 3.26 0.86 2.50
CA ARG A 179 4.01 0.01 1.57
C ARG A 179 4.25 -1.37 2.15
N VAL A 180 4.26 -2.38 1.31
CA VAL A 180 4.72 -3.72 1.68
C VAL A 180 6.22 -3.67 1.96
N ILE A 181 6.66 -4.23 3.08
CA ILE A 181 8.09 -4.36 3.42
C ILE A 181 8.59 -5.78 3.38
N GLN A 182 7.70 -6.74 3.59
CA GLN A 182 8.02 -8.16 3.56
C GLN A 182 6.83 -8.88 2.94
N GLY A 183 7.09 -9.92 2.14
CA GLY A 183 6.03 -10.68 1.52
C GLY A 183 5.55 -10.12 0.18
N MET A 184 6.36 -9.34 -0.54
CA MET A 184 6.03 -8.92 -1.92
C MET A 184 5.93 -10.11 -2.87
N ASP A 185 6.71 -11.16 -2.64
CA ASP A 185 6.57 -12.46 -3.29
C ASP A 185 5.17 -13.07 -3.10
N TYR A 186 4.55 -12.92 -1.92
CA TYR A 186 3.15 -13.33 -1.71
C TYR A 186 2.18 -12.48 -2.53
N VAL A 187 2.39 -11.16 -2.60
CA VAL A 187 1.57 -10.27 -3.45
C VAL A 187 1.63 -10.71 -4.92
N TYR A 188 2.82 -11.03 -5.42
CA TYR A 188 2.99 -11.56 -6.77
C TYR A 188 2.41 -12.98 -6.93
N ALA A 189 2.46 -13.82 -5.89
CA ALA A 189 1.82 -15.14 -5.91
C ALA A 189 0.29 -15.04 -5.97
N ILE A 190 -0.32 -14.08 -5.26
CA ILE A 190 -1.75 -13.77 -5.35
C ILE A 190 -2.09 -13.29 -6.76
N GLU A 191 -1.36 -12.30 -7.27
CA GLU A 191 -1.54 -11.75 -8.61
C GLU A 191 -1.45 -12.84 -9.69
N GLY A 192 -0.33 -13.57 -9.71
CA GLY A 192 -0.04 -14.60 -10.69
C GLY A 192 -0.94 -15.82 -10.53
N GLY A 193 -1.29 -16.20 -9.30
CA GLY A 193 -2.05 -17.40 -8.95
C GLY A 193 -3.56 -17.28 -9.10
N ALA A 194 -4.13 -16.08 -8.91
CA ALA A 194 -5.57 -15.84 -8.92
C ALA A 194 -6.05 -14.75 -9.89
N GLY A 195 -5.17 -13.89 -10.39
CA GLY A 195 -5.55 -12.72 -11.19
C GLY A 195 -6.13 -13.01 -12.56
N THR A 196 -6.91 -12.05 -13.08
CA THR A 196 -7.48 -12.08 -14.43
C THR A 196 -7.52 -10.66 -15.02
N TYR A 197 -7.60 -10.54 -16.35
CA TYR A 197 -7.66 -9.23 -17.00
C TYR A 197 -8.93 -8.42 -16.70
N ASN A 198 -10.06 -9.07 -16.41
CA ASN A 198 -11.30 -8.39 -16.01
C ASN A 198 -11.34 -8.08 -14.50
N GLY A 199 -10.29 -8.45 -13.77
CA GLY A 199 -10.14 -8.26 -12.34
C GLY A 199 -10.85 -9.28 -11.48
N LYS A 200 -11.85 -10.02 -11.97
CA LYS A 200 -12.52 -11.04 -11.15
C LYS A 200 -11.57 -12.23 -10.92
N PRO A 201 -11.17 -12.55 -9.67
CA PRO A 201 -10.23 -13.63 -9.42
C PRO A 201 -10.75 -14.97 -9.93
N ARG A 202 -9.85 -15.79 -10.49
CA ARG A 202 -10.16 -17.16 -10.93
C ARG A 202 -10.11 -18.19 -9.79
N LYS A 203 -9.52 -17.79 -8.66
CA LYS A 203 -9.42 -18.56 -7.41
C LYS A 203 -9.88 -17.67 -6.27
N LYS A 204 -10.43 -18.28 -5.21
CA LYS A 204 -10.81 -17.53 -4.02
C LYS A 204 -9.54 -17.14 -3.26
N VAL A 205 -9.38 -15.85 -2.98
CA VAL A 205 -8.27 -15.32 -2.19
C VAL A 205 -8.84 -14.65 -0.96
N LEU A 206 -8.49 -15.15 0.23
CA LEU A 206 -9.05 -14.70 1.50
C LEU A 206 -7.95 -14.25 2.45
N ILE A 207 -8.21 -13.16 3.17
CA ILE A 207 -7.43 -12.76 4.34
C ILE A 207 -7.86 -13.68 5.49
N THR A 208 -7.04 -14.65 5.87
CA THR A 208 -7.36 -15.63 6.93
C THR A 208 -7.10 -15.10 8.31
N ASP A 209 -6.12 -14.20 8.45
CA ASP A 209 -5.84 -13.47 9.68
C ASP A 209 -5.24 -12.09 9.38
N SER A 210 -5.38 -11.17 10.32
CA SER A 210 -4.81 -9.84 10.23
C SER A 210 -4.57 -9.27 11.61
N GLY A 211 -3.64 -8.33 11.73
CA GLY A 211 -3.40 -7.65 12.99
C GLY A 211 -2.26 -6.65 12.93
N GLU A 212 -1.97 -6.06 14.09
CA GLU A 212 -0.84 -5.16 14.30
C GLU A 212 0.36 -5.93 14.87
N ILE A 213 1.55 -5.64 14.34
CA ILE A 213 2.81 -6.19 14.83
C ILE A 213 3.29 -5.30 15.98
N PRO A 214 3.43 -5.83 17.21
CA PRO A 214 3.94 -5.07 18.35
C PRO A 214 5.33 -4.48 18.06
N ARG A 215 5.58 -3.25 18.55
CA ARG A 215 6.83 -2.51 18.28
C ARG A 215 8.08 -3.26 18.73
N GLU A 216 7.97 -4.06 19.78
CA GLU A 216 9.06 -4.87 20.32
C GLU A 216 9.53 -5.94 19.33
N LYS A 217 8.70 -6.30 18.34
CA LYS A 217 9.00 -7.29 17.31
C LYS A 217 9.50 -6.68 16.00
N TRP A 218 9.74 -5.37 15.92
CA TRP A 218 10.08 -4.71 14.65
C TRP A 218 11.51 -4.98 14.15
N GLY A 219 12.37 -5.62 14.95
CA GLY A 219 13.78 -5.85 14.61
C GLY A 219 14.59 -4.55 14.56
N GLU A 220 15.93 -4.66 14.50
CA GLU A 220 16.84 -3.50 14.47
C GLU A 220 16.98 -2.85 13.07
N GLU A 221 16.52 -3.49 12.00
CA GLU A 221 16.79 -3.06 10.60
C GLU A 221 15.83 -1.99 10.04
N ALA A 222 15.30 -1.13 10.90
CA ALA A 222 13.93 -0.68 10.68
C ALA A 222 13.65 0.80 11.00
N ASP A 223 14.66 1.65 10.76
CA ASP A 223 14.56 3.11 10.67
C ASP A 223 14.96 3.60 9.25
#